data_AF-A0A7S2JBA4-F1
#
_entry.id   AF-A0A7S2JBA4-F1
#
_cell.length_a   1.000
_cell.length_b   1.000
_cell.length_c   1.000
_cell.angle_alpha   90.00
_cell.angle_beta   90.00
_cell.angle_gamma   90.00
#
_symmetry.space_group_name_H-M   'P 1'
#
loop_
_entity.id
_entity.type
_entity.pdbx_description
1 polymer ?
#
loop_
_entity_poly.entity_id
_entity_poly.type
_entity_poly.pdbx_seq_one_letter_code
_entity_poly.pdbx_strand_id
1 'polypeptide(L)'
;GGLADVREVAAQHAADPISLEDLRTRPNEIGALTFDGSRVEPALYHMRSVVDVGGKVWLAGDKSPVSRQYADGFRHAPPLRDFDALARFLDWDSDGALTLTEASIALGSFFPVAEDHIEHFLRLSFDVRHTGTITVDEFAGKILPHICAHLAEVAAAVPVANTPEMHRNSGRGDLCAWFEHMLPGRNAEIALRELRFGVARALYAAFGPGVDLATKEVAVGLFLARADLLTEGVISVDDFLDVVAPALQANLPSKPLPVDGVPRPEELWLL
;
A
#
# COMPACT_ATOMS: atom_id res chain seq x y z
N GLY A 1 7.80 -7.39 17.07
CA GLY A 1 6.82 -8.14 16.27
C GLY A 1 5.46 -7.52 16.51
N GLY A 2 4.74 -7.20 15.45
CA GLY A 2 3.49 -6.46 15.47
C GLY A 2 3.52 -5.37 14.40
N LEU A 3 3.67 -4.12 14.80
CA LEU A 3 3.68 -2.99 13.85
C LEU A 3 4.90 -2.95 12.92
N ALA A 4 6.03 -3.53 13.32
CA ALA A 4 7.20 -3.65 12.44
C ALA A 4 6.88 -4.51 11.21
N ASP A 5 6.22 -5.65 11.42
CA ASP A 5 5.76 -6.54 10.36
C ASP A 5 4.72 -5.85 9.48
N VAL A 6 3.78 -5.10 10.08
CA VAL A 6 2.78 -4.31 9.34
C VAL A 6 3.44 -3.31 8.41
N ARG A 7 4.50 -2.62 8.87
CA ARG A 7 5.28 -1.66 8.06
C ARG A 7 6.02 -2.35 6.92
N GLU A 8 6.60 -3.52 7.19
CA GLU A 8 7.29 -4.31 6.17
C GLU A 8 6.34 -4.81 5.08
N VAL A 9 5.13 -5.25 5.46
CA VAL A 9 4.07 -5.60 4.51
C VAL A 9 3.55 -4.36 3.78
N ALA A 10 3.34 -3.23 4.45
CA ALA A 10 2.92 -2.00 3.78
C ALA A 10 3.89 -1.56 2.67
N ALA A 11 5.20 -1.71 2.91
CA ALA A 11 6.24 -1.46 1.91
C ALA A 11 6.18 -2.41 0.69
N GLN A 12 5.46 -3.52 0.81
CA GLN A 12 5.18 -4.48 -0.25
C GLN A 12 3.84 -4.23 -0.96
N HIS A 13 3.05 -3.25 -0.51
CA HIS A 13 1.63 -3.05 -0.89
C HIS A 13 1.27 -1.62 -1.36
N ALA A 14 2.15 -0.97 -2.14
CA ALA A 14 2.01 0.42 -2.59
C ALA A 14 1.42 1.38 -1.53
N ALA A 15 1.75 1.16 -0.26
CA ALA A 15 1.18 1.83 0.90
C ALA A 15 2.29 2.48 1.72
N ASP A 16 2.00 3.65 2.27
CA ASP A 16 2.93 4.35 3.16
C ASP A 16 3.09 3.53 4.46
N PRO A 17 4.30 3.07 4.81
CA PRO A 17 4.51 2.25 6.01
C PRO A 17 4.12 2.93 7.33
N ILE A 18 4.06 4.26 7.38
CA ILE A 18 3.75 5.02 8.59
C ILE A 18 2.26 5.27 8.69
N SER A 19 1.65 5.83 7.65
CA SER A 19 0.22 6.20 7.67
C SER A 19 -0.70 5.05 7.28
N LEU A 20 -0.16 4.00 6.65
CA LEU A 20 -0.88 2.90 6.00
C LEU A 20 -1.87 3.38 4.93
N GLU A 21 -1.76 4.65 4.51
CA GLU A 21 -2.52 5.20 3.40
C GLU A 21 -1.93 4.70 2.08
N ASP A 22 -2.80 4.52 1.10
CA ASP A 22 -2.42 4.20 -0.27
C ASP A 22 -1.58 5.34 -0.86
N LEU A 23 -0.40 5.02 -1.39
CA LEU A 23 0.54 6.01 -1.90
C LEU A 23 -0.08 6.86 -3.03
N ARG A 24 -0.97 6.25 -3.84
CA ARG A 24 -1.66 6.90 -4.97
C ARG A 24 -2.56 8.06 -4.57
N THR A 25 -2.95 8.14 -3.31
CA THR A 25 -3.82 9.24 -2.84
C THR A 25 -3.13 10.59 -2.93
N ARG A 26 -1.78 10.63 -2.90
CA ARG A 26 -0.97 11.85 -2.99
C ARG A 26 0.32 11.59 -3.78
N PRO A 27 0.22 11.42 -5.10
CA PRO A 27 1.35 11.00 -5.93
C PRO A 27 2.49 12.03 -5.96
N ASN A 28 2.17 13.30 -5.70
CA ASN A 28 3.13 14.41 -5.61
C ASN A 28 3.90 14.46 -4.28
N GLU A 29 3.49 13.70 -3.26
CA GLU A 29 4.19 13.59 -1.98
C GLU A 29 5.09 12.35 -1.92
N ILE A 30 5.05 11.45 -2.90
CA ILE A 30 5.77 10.18 -2.87
C ILE A 30 7.28 10.41 -2.93
N GLY A 31 8.02 9.70 -2.09
CA GLY A 31 9.48 9.68 -2.10
C GLY A 31 10.05 8.58 -1.22
N ALA A 32 11.35 8.63 -0.99
CA ALA A 32 12.09 7.64 -0.22
C ALA A 32 12.95 8.30 0.86
N LEU A 33 13.15 7.58 1.96
CA LEU A 33 14.12 7.95 2.99
C LEU A 33 15.55 7.80 2.44
N THR A 34 16.42 8.74 2.83
CA THR A 34 17.83 8.72 2.45
C THR A 34 18.76 8.85 3.65
N PHE A 35 19.98 8.38 3.48
CA PHE A 35 21.11 8.60 4.38
C PHE A 35 22.34 8.98 3.53
N ASP A 36 23.00 10.09 3.83
CA ASP A 36 24.10 10.63 3.03
C ASP A 36 23.75 10.79 1.54
N GLY A 37 22.47 11.09 1.25
CA GLY A 37 21.98 11.24 -0.12
C GLY A 37 21.75 9.93 -0.87
N SER A 38 21.84 8.76 -0.26
CA SER A 38 21.47 7.48 -0.88
C SER A 38 20.19 6.93 -0.27
N ARG A 39 19.37 6.21 -1.05
CA ARG A 39 18.17 5.54 -0.50
C ARG A 39 18.61 4.46 0.49
N VAL A 40 17.84 4.27 1.55
CA VAL A 40 18.15 3.26 2.59
C VAL A 40 17.39 1.96 2.43
N GLU A 41 16.33 1.95 1.61
CA GLU A 41 15.42 0.82 1.43
C GLU A 41 14.49 0.98 0.20
N PRO A 42 13.82 -0.10 -0.25
CA PRO A 42 12.87 -0.06 -1.36
C PRO A 42 11.57 0.68 -1.04
N ALA A 43 11.20 0.79 0.23
CA ALA A 43 9.93 1.39 0.66
C ALA A 43 9.78 2.85 0.21
N LEU A 44 8.55 3.22 -0.14
CA LEU A 44 8.15 4.57 -0.48
C LEU A 44 7.21 5.14 0.59
N TYR A 45 7.19 6.46 0.71
CA TYR A 45 6.47 7.19 1.76
C TYR A 45 5.78 8.41 1.18
N HIS A 46 4.69 8.85 1.82
CA HIS A 46 4.27 10.24 1.67
C HIS A 46 5.24 11.13 2.47
N MET A 47 5.67 12.22 1.85
CA MET A 47 6.55 13.22 2.47
C MET A 47 6.02 13.67 3.84
N ARG A 48 4.71 13.96 3.96
CA ARG A 48 4.09 14.40 5.22
C ARG A 48 4.21 13.41 6.38
N SER A 49 4.44 12.13 6.09
CA SER A 49 4.56 11.08 7.10
C SER A 49 5.96 11.06 7.72
N VAL A 50 6.95 11.60 7.00
CA VAL A 50 8.37 11.51 7.37
C VAL A 50 9.06 12.87 7.47
N VAL A 51 8.46 13.95 7.00
CA VAL A 51 9.03 15.31 7.01
C VAL A 51 8.14 16.26 7.81
N ASP A 52 8.74 17.03 8.70
CA ASP A 52 8.05 18.07 9.47
C ASP A 52 7.80 19.35 8.66
N VAL A 53 7.11 20.32 9.26
CA VAL A 53 6.80 21.61 8.62
C VAL A 53 8.07 22.43 8.29
N GLY A 54 9.20 22.15 8.95
CA GLY A 54 10.49 22.76 8.71
C GLY A 54 11.30 22.08 7.60
N GLY A 55 10.78 21.02 6.97
CA GLY A 55 11.49 20.25 5.96
C GLY A 55 12.49 19.25 6.53
N LYS A 56 12.50 19.02 7.85
CA LYS A 56 13.39 18.05 8.50
C LYS A 56 12.72 16.69 8.58
N VAL A 57 13.49 15.64 8.33
CA VAL A 57 13.04 14.26 8.57
C VAL A 57 12.72 14.06 10.06
N TRP A 58 11.53 13.56 10.34
CA TRP A 58 11.01 13.29 11.68
C TRP A 58 10.72 11.79 11.81
N LEU A 59 11.70 11.06 12.35
CA LEU A 59 11.64 9.61 12.56
C LEU A 59 11.96 9.26 14.01
N ALA A 60 11.36 8.17 14.50
CA ALA A 60 11.65 7.68 15.84
C ALA A 60 13.11 7.21 15.95
N GLY A 61 13.95 8.01 16.62
CA GLY A 61 15.38 7.75 16.76
C GLY A 61 16.16 7.85 15.45
N ASP A 62 15.70 8.68 14.51
CA ASP A 62 16.32 8.91 13.20
C ASP A 62 16.49 7.63 12.35
N LYS A 63 15.59 6.66 12.56
CA LYS A 63 15.63 5.35 11.88
C LYS A 63 14.39 5.11 11.05
N SER A 64 14.58 4.47 9.90
CA SER A 64 13.49 3.98 9.06
C SER A 64 12.51 3.11 9.88
N PRO A 65 11.19 3.25 9.64
CA PRO A 65 10.19 2.40 10.25
C PRO A 65 10.24 0.95 9.72
N VAL A 66 10.81 0.72 8.53
CA VAL A 66 10.88 -0.60 7.85
C VAL A 66 12.24 -1.26 8.12
N SER A 67 13.33 -0.77 7.53
CA SER A 67 14.66 -1.39 7.64
C SER A 67 15.40 -1.11 8.95
N ARG A 68 14.93 -0.13 9.74
CA ARG A 68 15.61 0.37 10.95
C ARG A 68 17.00 0.98 10.71
N GLN A 69 17.38 1.20 9.46
CA GLN A 69 18.58 1.93 9.09
C GLN A 69 18.42 3.41 9.44
N TYR A 70 19.53 4.11 9.68
CA TYR A 70 19.48 5.56 9.90
C TYR A 70 19.03 6.27 8.63
N ALA A 71 18.27 7.35 8.78
CA ALA A 71 17.86 8.21 7.68
C ALA A 71 17.93 9.67 8.13
N ASP A 72 18.58 10.50 7.32
CA ASP A 72 18.80 11.92 7.57
C ASP A 72 18.07 12.85 6.58
N GLY A 73 17.49 12.26 5.53
CA GLY A 73 16.90 12.98 4.42
C GLY A 73 15.73 12.27 3.78
N PHE A 74 15.06 13.01 2.89
CA PHE A 74 13.96 12.52 2.09
C PHE A 74 14.16 12.99 0.65
N ARG A 75 14.05 12.06 -0.29
CA ARG A 75 14.14 12.32 -1.72
C ARG A 75 12.80 12.07 -2.37
N HIS A 76 12.22 13.11 -2.97
CA HIS A 76 11.03 12.96 -3.81
C HIS A 76 11.28 12.02 -4.99
N ALA A 77 10.27 11.23 -5.31
CA ALA A 77 10.25 10.48 -6.56
C ALA A 77 10.31 11.45 -7.75
N PRO A 78 11.14 11.17 -8.76
CA PRO A 78 11.15 11.94 -10.00
C PRO A 78 9.76 11.92 -10.68
N PRO A 79 9.40 12.98 -11.42
CA PRO A 79 8.11 13.02 -12.10
C PRO A 79 8.04 11.93 -13.17
N LEU A 80 6.86 11.36 -13.40
CA LEU A 80 6.64 10.30 -14.39
C LEU A 80 7.11 10.63 -15.81
N ARG A 81 7.29 11.91 -16.17
CA ARG A 81 7.82 12.33 -17.49
C ARG A 81 9.33 12.15 -17.64
N ASP A 82 10.05 11.92 -16.55
CA ASP A 82 11.50 11.71 -16.53
C ASP A 82 11.80 10.24 -16.21
N PHE A 83 11.61 9.39 -17.23
CA PHE A 83 11.68 7.93 -17.08
C PHE A 83 13.05 7.47 -16.60
N ASP A 84 14.12 8.06 -17.10
CA ASP A 84 15.49 7.74 -16.70
C ASP A 84 15.74 8.05 -15.22
N ALA A 85 15.34 9.24 -14.77
CA ALA A 85 15.50 9.60 -13.36
C ALA A 85 14.64 8.70 -12.47
N LEU A 86 13.39 8.42 -12.87
CA LEU A 86 12.49 7.57 -12.10
C LEU A 86 13.02 6.13 -12.00
N ALA A 87 13.48 5.53 -13.10
CA ALA A 87 14.01 4.17 -13.08
C ALA A 87 15.22 4.05 -12.15
N ARG A 88 16.17 4.99 -12.21
CA ARG A 88 17.32 5.05 -11.29
C ARG A 88 16.92 5.35 -9.85
N PHE A 89 15.84 6.12 -9.65
CA PHE A 89 15.32 6.36 -8.31
C PHE A 89 14.78 5.05 -7.72
N LEU A 90 14.10 4.24 -8.52
CA LEU A 90 13.47 2.99 -8.09
C LEU A 90 14.47 1.85 -7.85
N ASP A 91 15.56 1.80 -8.63
CA ASP A 91 16.77 0.99 -8.39
C ASP A 91 17.52 1.52 -7.15
N TRP A 92 16.99 1.16 -5.98
CA TRP A 92 17.40 1.76 -4.71
C TRP A 92 18.76 1.27 -4.22
N ASP A 93 19.15 0.04 -4.56
CA ASP A 93 20.44 -0.57 -4.24
C ASP A 93 21.47 -0.42 -5.36
N SER A 94 21.09 0.19 -6.49
CA SER A 94 21.97 0.54 -7.60
C SER A 94 22.62 -0.68 -8.26
N ASP A 95 21.88 -1.79 -8.33
CA ASP A 95 22.34 -3.01 -8.99
C ASP A 95 22.10 -3.00 -10.51
N GLY A 96 21.39 -1.99 -11.01
CA GLY A 96 21.06 -1.81 -12.42
C GLY A 96 19.82 -2.59 -12.86
N ALA A 97 19.10 -3.20 -11.94
CA ALA A 97 17.89 -3.96 -12.17
C ALA A 97 16.80 -3.62 -11.14
N LEU A 98 15.57 -3.97 -11.48
CA LEU A 98 14.43 -3.94 -10.57
C LEU A 98 13.87 -5.34 -10.54
N THR A 99 13.61 -5.85 -9.34
CA THR A 99 12.74 -7.02 -9.22
C THR A 99 11.35 -6.67 -9.72
N LEU A 100 10.64 -7.67 -10.18
CA LEU A 100 9.27 -7.49 -10.64
C LEU A 100 8.36 -6.92 -9.54
N THR A 101 8.58 -7.31 -8.29
CA THR A 101 7.86 -6.80 -7.12
C THR A 101 8.15 -5.32 -6.90
N GLU A 102 9.42 -4.89 -6.93
CA GLU A 102 9.79 -3.47 -6.83
C GLU A 102 9.17 -2.62 -7.93
N ALA A 103 9.25 -3.10 -9.18
CA ALA A 103 8.62 -2.43 -10.31
C ALA A 103 7.10 -2.31 -10.13
N SER A 104 6.44 -3.37 -9.66
CA SER A 104 4.98 -3.42 -9.52
C SER A 104 4.46 -2.53 -8.39
N ILE A 105 5.13 -2.54 -7.23
CA ILE A 105 4.82 -1.65 -6.09
C ILE A 105 5.03 -0.20 -6.49
N ALA A 106 6.17 0.09 -7.14
CA ALA A 106 6.49 1.44 -7.57
C ALA A 106 5.45 1.98 -8.55
N LEU A 107 5.18 1.25 -9.62
CA LEU A 107 4.16 1.62 -10.59
C LEU A 107 2.76 1.69 -9.92
N GLY A 108 2.46 0.76 -9.02
CA GLY A 108 1.22 0.74 -8.23
C GLY A 108 1.08 1.95 -7.32
N SER A 109 2.17 2.64 -6.99
CA SER A 109 2.17 3.88 -6.21
C SER A 109 1.86 5.12 -7.08
N PHE A 110 2.13 5.07 -8.38
CA PHE A 110 1.96 6.22 -9.29
C PHE A 110 0.75 6.11 -10.23
N PHE A 111 0.33 4.90 -10.55
CA PHE A 111 -0.74 4.64 -11.51
C PHE A 111 -2.01 4.15 -10.81
N PRO A 112 -3.20 4.44 -11.36
CA PRO A 112 -4.46 3.95 -10.82
C PRO A 112 -4.67 2.47 -11.21
N VAL A 113 -3.74 1.60 -10.83
CA VAL A 113 -3.75 0.17 -11.10
C VAL A 113 -3.21 -0.55 -9.86
N ALA A 114 -3.80 -1.69 -9.50
CA ALA A 114 -3.29 -2.50 -8.38
C ALA A 114 -1.96 -3.18 -8.75
N GLU A 115 -1.07 -3.35 -7.77
CA GLU A 115 0.27 -3.88 -8.00
C GLU A 115 0.28 -5.30 -8.56
N ASP A 116 -0.60 -6.20 -8.08
CA ASP A 116 -0.76 -7.57 -8.62
C ASP A 116 -1.06 -7.59 -10.12
N HIS A 117 -1.86 -6.63 -10.57
CA HIS A 117 -2.22 -6.52 -11.98
C HIS A 117 -1.10 -5.92 -12.81
N ILE A 118 -0.34 -4.98 -12.25
CA ILE A 118 0.88 -4.47 -12.88
C ILE A 118 1.89 -5.61 -13.00
N GLU A 119 2.09 -6.38 -11.95
CA GLU A 119 2.96 -7.55 -11.94
C GLU A 119 2.55 -8.51 -13.06
N HIS A 120 1.25 -8.87 -13.11
CA HIS A 120 0.72 -9.75 -14.14
C HIS A 120 0.96 -9.20 -15.55
N PHE A 121 0.67 -7.91 -15.77
CA PHE A 121 0.91 -7.23 -17.03
C PHE A 121 2.39 -7.27 -17.44
N LEU A 122 3.31 -6.97 -16.53
CA LEU A 122 4.75 -7.01 -16.79
C LEU A 122 5.21 -8.43 -17.18
N ARG A 123 4.71 -9.48 -16.50
CA ARG A 123 5.01 -10.89 -16.84
C ARG A 123 4.48 -11.33 -18.19
N LEU A 124 3.37 -10.76 -18.64
CA LEU A 124 2.76 -11.10 -19.93
C LEU A 124 3.38 -10.33 -21.09
N SER A 125 3.68 -9.04 -20.87
CA SER A 125 4.02 -8.11 -21.96
C SER A 125 5.52 -7.98 -22.21
N PHE A 126 6.38 -8.28 -21.23
CA PHE A 126 7.83 -8.00 -21.31
C PHE A 126 8.72 -9.23 -21.06
N ASP A 127 8.18 -10.45 -21.16
CA ASP A 127 8.93 -11.72 -21.02
C ASP A 127 9.83 -11.82 -19.75
N VAL A 128 9.41 -11.18 -18.65
CA VAL A 128 10.13 -11.17 -17.35
C VAL A 128 10.09 -12.54 -16.64
N ARG A 129 9.51 -13.56 -17.28
CA ARG A 129 9.22 -14.87 -16.67
C ARG A 129 10.47 -15.65 -16.29
N HIS A 130 11.58 -15.44 -16.99
CA HIS A 130 12.79 -16.24 -16.84
C HIS A 130 13.81 -15.64 -15.85
N THR A 131 13.84 -14.32 -15.70
CA THR A 131 14.81 -13.61 -14.86
C THR A 131 14.22 -13.14 -13.54
N GLY A 132 12.91 -12.86 -13.49
CA GLY A 132 12.25 -12.22 -12.34
C GLY A 132 12.68 -10.76 -12.11
N THR A 133 13.52 -10.22 -13.00
CA THR A 133 14.16 -8.91 -12.90
C THR A 133 14.09 -8.19 -14.24
N ILE A 134 14.04 -6.87 -14.18
CA ILE A 134 13.92 -5.93 -15.30
C ILE A 134 15.10 -4.97 -15.20
N THR A 135 15.92 -4.85 -16.24
CA THR A 135 17.02 -3.87 -16.22
C THR A 135 16.49 -2.44 -16.18
N VAL A 136 17.21 -1.51 -15.54
CA VAL A 136 16.86 -0.08 -15.49
C VAL A 136 16.65 0.51 -16.89
N ASP A 137 17.51 0.15 -17.86
CA ASP A 137 17.40 0.61 -19.24
C ASP A 137 16.14 0.09 -19.94
N GLU A 138 15.75 -1.17 -19.71
CA GLU A 138 14.50 -1.72 -20.22
C GLU A 138 13.28 -1.06 -19.59
N PHE A 139 13.33 -0.83 -18.27
CA PHE A 139 12.27 -0.18 -17.53
C PHE A 139 12.04 1.25 -18.03
N ALA A 140 13.11 2.04 -18.17
CA ALA A 140 13.06 3.42 -18.65
C ALA A 140 12.74 3.54 -20.15
N GLY A 141 13.35 2.68 -20.98
CA GLY A 141 13.30 2.80 -22.44
C GLY A 141 12.10 2.12 -23.10
N LYS A 142 11.48 1.14 -22.43
CA LYS A 142 10.35 0.38 -23.01
C LYS A 142 9.11 0.39 -22.13
N ILE A 143 9.26 0.02 -20.86
CA ILE A 143 8.10 -0.26 -19.98
C ILE A 143 7.38 1.03 -19.60
N LEU A 144 8.08 2.00 -19.00
CA LEU A 144 7.48 3.27 -18.61
C LEU A 144 6.85 4.04 -19.78
N PRO A 145 7.51 4.18 -20.96
CA PRO A 145 6.90 4.77 -22.14
C PRO A 145 5.62 4.06 -22.57
N HIS A 146 5.62 2.72 -22.57
CA HIS A 146 4.47 1.94 -22.98
C HIS A 146 3.30 2.10 -22.00
N ILE A 147 3.54 1.97 -20.69
CA ILE A 147 2.50 2.17 -19.67
C ILE A 147 1.92 3.58 -19.76
N CYS A 148 2.77 4.61 -19.92
CA CYS A 148 2.29 5.98 -20.04
C CYS A 148 1.48 6.23 -21.33
N ALA A 149 1.88 5.63 -22.46
CA ALA A 149 1.16 5.75 -23.72
C ALA A 149 -0.20 5.02 -23.70
N HIS A 150 -0.29 3.93 -22.95
CA HIS A 150 -1.47 3.06 -22.88
C HIS A 150 -2.21 3.17 -21.53
N LEU A 151 -1.96 4.20 -20.73
CA LEU A 151 -2.43 4.25 -19.34
C LEU A 151 -3.95 4.13 -19.24
N ALA A 152 -4.68 4.75 -20.15
CA ALA A 152 -6.14 4.66 -20.19
C ALA A 152 -6.62 3.22 -20.47
N GLU A 153 -5.94 2.50 -21.36
CA GLU A 153 -6.24 1.10 -21.67
C GLU A 153 -5.87 0.18 -20.51
N VAL A 154 -4.71 0.42 -19.88
CA VAL A 154 -4.27 -0.34 -18.70
C VAL A 154 -5.25 -0.12 -17.53
N ALA A 155 -5.66 1.12 -17.27
CA ALA A 155 -6.62 1.46 -16.22
C ALA A 155 -8.04 0.95 -16.53
N ALA A 156 -8.44 0.90 -17.81
CA ALA A 156 -9.75 0.38 -18.21
C ALA A 156 -9.80 -1.16 -18.16
N ALA A 157 -8.70 -1.82 -18.57
CA ALA A 157 -8.57 -3.27 -18.47
C ALA A 157 -8.51 -3.74 -17.01
N VAL A 158 -8.09 -2.85 -16.11
CA VAL A 158 -7.86 -3.13 -14.71
C VAL A 158 -8.40 -1.98 -13.86
N PRO A 159 -9.72 -1.95 -13.56
CA PRO A 159 -10.25 -0.94 -12.65
C PRO A 159 -9.51 -1.03 -11.32
N VAL A 160 -9.21 0.14 -10.73
CA VAL A 160 -8.78 0.23 -9.33
C VAL A 160 -9.83 -0.51 -8.52
N ALA A 161 -9.48 -1.69 -8.01
CA ALA A 161 -10.30 -2.33 -6.99
C ALA A 161 -10.18 -1.42 -5.77
N ASN A 162 -11.16 -0.54 -5.57
CA ASN A 162 -11.29 0.17 -4.32
C ASN A 162 -11.27 -0.90 -3.22
N THR A 163 -10.31 -0.79 -2.30
CA THR A 163 -10.25 -1.67 -1.15
C THR A 163 -11.63 -1.64 -0.49
N PRO A 164 -12.34 -2.78 -0.38
CA PRO A 164 -13.67 -2.79 0.21
C PRO A 164 -13.62 -2.12 1.57
N GLU A 165 -14.51 -1.16 1.83
CA GLU A 165 -14.56 -0.56 3.16
C GLU A 165 -15.29 -1.48 4.12
N MET A 166 -14.68 -1.74 5.28
CA MET A 166 -15.37 -2.39 6.37
C MET A 166 -15.97 -1.38 7.33
N HIS A 167 -17.17 -1.68 7.79
CA HIS A 167 -17.90 -0.90 8.76
C HIS A 167 -18.41 -1.80 9.89
N ARG A 168 -18.82 -1.18 10.99
CA ARG A 168 -19.42 -1.86 12.15
C ARG A 168 -20.60 -2.75 11.79
N ASN A 169 -21.36 -2.35 10.79
CA ASN A 169 -22.59 -3.01 10.32
C ASN A 169 -22.41 -3.69 8.95
N SER A 170 -21.17 -3.91 8.50
CA SER A 170 -20.90 -4.71 7.30
C SER A 170 -21.51 -6.11 7.44
N GLY A 171 -22.16 -6.59 6.38
CA GLY A 171 -22.69 -7.96 6.35
C GLY A 171 -21.59 -8.99 6.12
N ARG A 172 -21.93 -10.28 6.26
CA ARG A 172 -20.99 -11.39 5.96
C ARG A 172 -20.38 -11.28 4.56
N GLY A 173 -21.18 -10.90 3.56
CA GLY A 173 -20.70 -10.73 2.18
C GLY A 173 -19.63 -9.63 2.04
N ASP A 174 -19.81 -8.50 2.72
CA ASP A 174 -18.84 -7.40 2.72
C ASP A 174 -17.52 -7.83 3.40
N LEU A 175 -17.62 -8.57 4.51
CA LEU A 175 -16.46 -9.09 5.23
C LEU A 175 -15.69 -10.13 4.41
N CYS A 176 -16.40 -11.02 3.69
CA CYS A 176 -15.79 -11.95 2.74
C CYS A 176 -15.07 -11.20 1.62
N ALA A 177 -15.73 -10.22 0.99
CA ALA A 177 -15.14 -9.45 -0.09
C ALA A 177 -13.89 -8.68 0.37
N TRP A 178 -13.90 -8.14 1.59
CA TRP A 178 -12.73 -7.50 2.18
C TRP A 178 -11.60 -8.51 2.42
N PHE A 179 -11.90 -9.67 2.99
CA PHE A 179 -10.92 -10.73 3.22
C PHE A 179 -10.31 -11.23 1.90
N GLU A 180 -11.14 -11.45 0.89
CA GLU A 180 -10.72 -11.86 -0.47
C GLU A 180 -9.87 -10.80 -1.15
N HIS A 181 -10.14 -9.51 -0.92
CA HIS A 181 -9.29 -8.44 -1.42
C HIS A 181 -7.88 -8.46 -0.80
N MET A 182 -7.74 -8.95 0.43
CA MET A 182 -6.45 -9.09 1.11
C MET A 182 -5.71 -10.37 0.75
N LEU A 183 -6.32 -11.30 0.01
CA LEU A 183 -5.68 -12.56 -0.40
C LEU A 183 -4.79 -12.33 -1.62
N PRO A 184 -3.45 -12.44 -1.50
CA PRO A 184 -2.59 -12.46 -2.67
C PRO A 184 -2.83 -13.78 -3.44
N GLY A 185 -3.60 -13.71 -4.52
CA GLY A 185 -3.93 -14.86 -5.38
C GLY A 185 -5.18 -15.65 -4.96
N ARG A 186 -5.34 -16.86 -5.52
CA ARG A 186 -6.54 -17.71 -5.36
C ARG A 186 -6.44 -18.73 -4.21
N ASN A 187 -5.73 -18.39 -3.14
CA ASN A 187 -5.64 -19.28 -1.98
C ASN A 187 -6.87 -19.12 -1.08
N ALA A 188 -7.28 -20.19 -0.40
CA ALA A 188 -8.43 -20.16 0.53
C ALA A 188 -8.07 -19.60 1.92
N GLU A 189 -6.78 -19.34 2.16
CA GLU A 189 -6.23 -18.93 3.46
C GLU A 189 -5.26 -17.76 3.26
N ILE A 190 -5.27 -16.83 4.22
CA ILE A 190 -4.36 -15.68 4.24
C ILE A 190 -3.29 -15.89 5.30
N ALA A 191 -2.05 -15.49 5.02
CA ALA A 191 -1.02 -15.43 6.05
C ALA A 191 -1.42 -14.40 7.12
N LEU A 192 -1.24 -14.74 8.41
CA LEU A 192 -1.56 -13.83 9.51
C LEU A 192 -0.81 -12.50 9.39
N ARG A 193 0.39 -12.52 8.82
CA ARG A 193 1.18 -11.31 8.52
C ARG A 193 0.47 -10.35 7.56
N GLU A 194 -0.14 -10.86 6.49
CA GLU A 194 -0.95 -10.05 5.55
C GLU A 194 -2.24 -9.57 6.21
N LEU A 195 -2.91 -10.45 6.98
CA LEU A 195 -4.10 -10.06 7.74
C LEU A 195 -3.80 -8.95 8.75
N ARG A 196 -2.67 -9.00 9.45
CA ARG A 196 -2.22 -7.93 10.36
C ARG A 196 -2.19 -6.58 9.64
N PHE A 197 -1.63 -6.54 8.43
CA PHE A 197 -1.57 -5.32 7.62
C PHE A 197 -2.97 -4.82 7.25
N GLY A 198 -3.84 -5.70 6.71
CA GLY A 198 -5.22 -5.34 6.38
C GLY A 198 -5.98 -4.78 7.58
N VAL A 199 -5.92 -5.47 8.72
CA VAL A 199 -6.57 -5.05 9.98
C VAL A 199 -6.02 -3.70 10.46
N ALA A 200 -4.70 -3.53 10.46
CA ALA A 200 -4.06 -2.28 10.85
C ALA A 200 -4.52 -1.12 9.95
N ARG A 201 -4.51 -1.32 8.63
CA ARG A 201 -4.98 -0.34 7.64
C ARG A 201 -6.44 0.05 7.87
N ALA A 202 -7.33 -0.92 8.09
CA ALA A 202 -8.74 -0.67 8.36
C ALA A 202 -8.94 0.18 9.64
N LEU A 203 -8.19 -0.12 10.71
CA LEU A 203 -8.25 0.64 11.96
C LEU A 203 -7.65 2.05 11.82
N TYR A 204 -6.54 2.21 11.08
CA TYR A 204 -5.93 3.52 10.82
C TYR A 204 -6.88 4.47 10.08
N ALA A 205 -7.58 3.94 9.09
CA ALA A 205 -8.62 4.65 8.37
C ALA A 205 -9.80 5.01 9.29
N ALA A 206 -10.24 4.08 10.14
CA ALA A 206 -11.33 4.27 11.08
C ALA A 206 -11.09 5.38 12.12
N PHE A 207 -9.84 5.58 12.57
CA PHE A 207 -9.50 6.68 13.48
C PHE A 207 -9.64 8.07 12.84
N GLY A 208 -9.59 8.16 11.51
CA GLY A 208 -9.65 9.41 10.77
C GLY A 208 -8.40 10.30 10.93
N PRO A 209 -8.40 11.50 10.35
CA PRO A 209 -7.23 12.39 10.30
C PRO A 209 -6.95 13.15 11.61
N GLY A 210 -7.91 13.18 12.54
CA GLY A 210 -7.81 13.97 13.78
C GLY A 210 -7.05 13.29 14.93
N VAL A 211 -6.74 12.00 14.80
CA VAL A 211 -6.03 11.21 15.82
C VAL A 211 -4.56 11.14 15.44
N ASP A 212 -3.67 11.43 16.39
CA ASP A 212 -2.22 11.37 16.17
C ASP A 212 -1.74 9.93 15.95
N LEU A 213 -0.61 9.81 15.24
CA LEU A 213 -0.04 8.52 14.85
C LEU A 213 0.30 7.62 16.05
N ALA A 214 0.85 8.17 17.13
CA ALA A 214 1.24 7.38 18.29
C ALA A 214 0.02 6.75 18.96
N THR A 215 -1.09 7.50 19.05
CA THR A 215 -2.37 6.96 19.53
C THR A 215 -2.89 5.83 18.63
N LYS A 216 -2.83 6.00 17.30
CA LYS A 216 -3.23 4.95 16.35
C LYS A 216 -2.39 3.68 16.53
N GLU A 217 -1.08 3.81 16.62
CA GLU A 217 -0.13 2.70 16.80
C GLU A 217 -0.42 1.92 18.07
N VAL A 218 -0.60 2.61 19.21
CA VAL A 218 -0.92 1.96 20.49
C VAL A 218 -2.24 1.19 20.39
N ALA A 219 -3.28 1.80 19.84
CA ALA A 219 -4.59 1.17 19.75
C ALA A 219 -4.59 -0.06 18.82
N VAL A 220 -3.95 0.05 17.65
CA VAL A 220 -3.80 -1.08 16.72
C VAL A 220 -2.93 -2.18 17.32
N GLY A 221 -1.82 -1.84 17.97
CA GLY A 221 -0.97 -2.82 18.64
C GLY A 221 -1.72 -3.62 19.71
N LEU A 222 -2.55 -2.93 20.52
CA LEU A 222 -3.41 -3.57 21.51
C LEU A 222 -4.48 -4.46 20.86
N PHE A 223 -5.08 -4.02 19.75
CA PHE A 223 -6.05 -4.82 19.02
C PHE A 223 -5.42 -6.12 18.48
N LEU A 224 -4.31 -6.01 17.76
CA LEU A 224 -3.61 -7.14 17.16
C LEU A 224 -3.17 -8.16 18.23
N ALA A 225 -2.67 -7.68 19.38
CA ALA A 225 -2.32 -8.54 20.50
C ALA A 225 -3.52 -9.28 21.09
N ARG A 226 -4.66 -8.59 21.24
CA ARG A 226 -5.87 -9.19 21.82
C ARG A 226 -6.58 -10.15 20.87
N ALA A 227 -6.48 -9.93 19.57
CA ALA A 227 -7.03 -10.79 18.53
C ALA A 227 -6.11 -11.98 18.18
N ASP A 228 -5.02 -12.18 18.93
CA ASP A 228 -3.99 -13.21 18.71
C ASP A 228 -3.36 -13.19 17.30
N LEU A 229 -3.35 -12.01 16.68
CA LEU A 229 -2.82 -11.83 15.33
C LEU A 229 -1.30 -11.62 15.31
N LEU A 230 -0.63 -11.58 16.47
CA LEU A 230 0.83 -11.40 16.55
C LEU A 230 1.63 -12.70 16.34
N THR A 231 0.94 -13.84 16.23
CA THR A 231 1.55 -15.14 15.94
C THR A 231 1.78 -15.32 14.44
N GLU A 232 2.63 -16.25 14.06
CA GLU A 232 2.78 -16.66 12.67
C GLU A 232 1.78 -17.77 12.33
N GLY A 233 1.36 -17.83 11.07
CA GLY A 233 0.41 -18.84 10.61
C GLY A 233 -0.46 -18.36 9.46
N VAL A 234 -1.55 -19.07 9.24
CA VAL A 234 -2.58 -18.75 8.26
C VAL A 234 -3.95 -18.81 8.91
N ILE A 235 -4.93 -18.15 8.31
CA ILE A 235 -6.32 -18.16 8.76
C ILE A 235 -7.25 -18.30 7.56
N SER A 236 -8.30 -19.10 7.72
CA SER A 236 -9.35 -19.26 6.72
C SER A 236 -10.35 -18.10 6.79
N VAL A 237 -11.16 -17.93 5.74
CA VAL A 237 -12.25 -16.93 5.75
C VAL A 237 -13.26 -17.21 6.87
N ASP A 238 -13.57 -18.48 7.16
CA ASP A 238 -14.53 -18.85 8.20
C ASP A 238 -13.98 -18.51 9.60
N ASP A 239 -12.73 -18.85 9.87
CA ASP A 239 -12.08 -18.50 11.14
C ASP A 239 -11.95 -16.98 11.32
N PHE A 240 -11.66 -16.24 10.24
CA PHE A 240 -11.66 -14.78 10.27
C PHE A 240 -13.03 -14.23 10.67
N LEU A 241 -14.11 -14.74 10.07
CA LEU A 241 -15.47 -14.29 10.32
C LEU A 241 -15.95 -14.61 11.74
N ASP A 242 -15.49 -15.73 12.31
CA ASP A 242 -15.90 -16.17 13.63
C ASP A 242 -15.07 -15.51 14.75
N VAL A 243 -13.77 -15.28 14.51
CA VAL A 243 -12.84 -14.86 15.56
C VAL A 243 -12.46 -13.38 15.47
N VAL A 244 -12.09 -12.91 14.27
CA VAL A 244 -11.46 -11.59 14.10
C VAL A 244 -12.47 -10.52 13.74
N ALA A 245 -13.34 -10.81 12.77
CA ALA A 245 -14.28 -9.85 12.21
C ALA A 245 -15.21 -9.23 13.27
N PRO A 246 -15.79 -9.97 14.25
CA PRO A 246 -16.69 -9.37 15.23
C PRO A 246 -15.98 -8.32 16.11
N ALA A 247 -14.75 -8.62 16.53
CA ALA A 247 -13.93 -7.69 17.30
C ALA A 247 -13.54 -6.46 16.46
N LEU A 248 -13.17 -6.68 15.19
CA LEU A 248 -12.80 -5.61 14.28
C LEU A 248 -13.98 -4.67 14.02
N GLN A 249 -15.15 -5.21 13.65
CA GLN A 249 -16.38 -4.44 13.44
C GLN A 249 -16.76 -3.58 14.64
N ALA A 250 -16.61 -4.10 15.87
CA ALA A 250 -16.88 -3.32 17.09
C ALA A 250 -16.03 -2.05 17.22
N ASN A 251 -14.85 -2.02 16.57
CA ASN A 251 -13.92 -0.88 16.56
C ASN A 251 -14.04 0.00 15.31
N LEU A 252 -14.91 -0.35 14.35
CA LEU A 252 -15.12 0.42 13.13
C LEU A 252 -16.28 1.42 13.27
N PRO A 253 -16.32 2.49 12.46
CA PRO A 253 -17.47 3.37 12.35
C PRO A 253 -18.65 2.63 11.68
N SER A 254 -19.87 3.09 11.95
CA SER A 254 -21.04 2.65 11.19
C SER A 254 -20.98 3.17 9.77
N LYS A 255 -21.46 2.38 8.80
CA LYS A 255 -21.63 2.86 7.43
C LYS A 255 -22.60 4.05 7.44
N PRO A 256 -22.28 5.17 6.79
CA PRO A 256 -23.23 6.27 6.63
C PRO A 256 -24.51 5.71 6.01
N LEU A 257 -25.67 6.04 6.59
CA LEU A 257 -26.94 5.74 5.95
C LEU A 257 -26.98 6.53 4.62
N PRO A 258 -27.47 5.95 3.53
CA PRO A 258 -27.74 6.74 2.33
C PRO A 258 -28.67 7.88 2.74
N VAL A 259 -28.24 9.12 2.53
CA VAL A 259 -29.08 10.28 2.78
C VAL A 259 -30.13 10.27 1.68
N ASP A 260 -31.37 9.90 2.03
CA ASP A 260 -32.49 9.91 1.09
C ASP A 260 -32.55 11.28 0.39
N GLY A 261 -32.39 11.29 -0.94
CA GLY A 261 -32.50 12.49 -1.77
C GLY A 261 -31.19 13.17 -2.18
N VAL A 262 -30.01 12.66 -1.79
CA VAL A 262 -28.75 13.08 -2.42
C VAL A 262 -28.41 12.05 -3.51
N PRO A 263 -28.52 12.40 -4.81
CA PRO A 263 -28.15 11.50 -5.88
C PRO A 263 -26.70 11.06 -5.69
N ARG A 264 -26.42 9.78 -5.93
CA ARG A 264 -25.04 9.27 -5.82
C ARG A 264 -24.17 10.07 -6.79
N PRO A 265 -22.87 10.29 -6.49
CA PRO A 265 -21.95 10.94 -7.43
C PRO A 265 -21.97 10.32 -8.83
N GLU A 266 -22.27 9.02 -8.90
CA GLU A 266 -22.41 8.22 -10.13
C GLU A 266 -23.68 8.57 -10.93
N GLU A 267 -24.73 9.05 -10.28
CA GLU A 267 -26.00 9.50 -10.88
C GLU A 267 -25.93 10.95 -11.36
N LEU A 268 -24.96 11.73 -10.88
CA LEU A 268 -24.73 13.12 -11.30
C LEU A 268 -24.07 13.25 -12.68
N TRP A 269 -23.48 12.18 -13.22
CA TRP A 269 -22.91 12.17 -14.59
C TRP A 269 -23.96 11.90 -15.68
N LEU A 270 -25.20 11.59 -15.29
CA LEU A 270 -26.32 11.30 -16.18
C LEU A 270 -27.41 12.40 -16.18
N LEU A 271 -27.14 13.53 -15.51
CA LEU A 271 -27.95 14.76 -15.51
C LEU A 271 -27.19 15.90 -16.20
#